data_AF-A0A965LCW2-F1
#
_entry.id   AF-A0A965LCW2-F1
#
_cell.length_a   1.000
_cell.length_b   1.000
_cell.length_c   1.000
_cell.angle_alpha   90.00
_cell.angle_beta   90.00
_cell.angle_gamma   90.00
#
_symmetry.space_group_name_H-M   'P 1'
#
loop_
_entity.id
_entity.type
_entity.pdbx_description
1 polymer ?
#
loop_
_entity_poly.entity_id
_entity_poly.type
_entity_poly.pdbx_seq_one_letter_code
_entity_poly.pdbx_strand_id
1 'polypeptide(L)'
;MATAIEGRITLLTTEGKVVRKFPTPKELGLSDGKFMPCDIAWTPSGTLLVADGYGSNFIYEFSLEGKLLKKWGGPTKDAANLSNAHGISIDTSDPRGALVWVPSRSQNQLKAFTLDGKYVDTIDLPGAFAGQLCFRGDKIYTAVCWSKDAKGKRLAQSGFLLVLDRATKKVLSAPGGSEPKYVDGKLQPLSQTQPVFKHGHDLYVDAAGDIYLGEWNADRRYPAKLTLVK
;
A
#
# COMPACT_ATOMS: atom_id res chain seq x y z
N MET A 1 10.29 -32.59 -5.32
CA MET A 1 9.55 -31.35 -5.65
C MET A 1 9.81 -30.36 -4.52
N ALA A 2 10.35 -29.18 -4.80
CA ALA A 2 10.46 -28.14 -3.78
C ALA A 2 9.03 -27.77 -3.33
N THR A 3 8.76 -27.85 -2.02
CA THR A 3 7.50 -27.36 -1.46
C THR A 3 7.33 -25.90 -1.88
N ALA A 4 6.16 -25.55 -2.39
CA ALA A 4 5.85 -24.17 -2.74
C ALA A 4 6.13 -23.29 -1.50
N ILE A 5 6.95 -22.24 -1.67
CA ILE A 5 7.24 -21.31 -0.59
C ILE A 5 5.93 -20.58 -0.26
N GLU A 6 5.41 -20.83 0.94
CA GLU A 6 4.35 -20.01 1.53
C GLU A 6 4.99 -18.87 2.33
N GLY A 7 4.38 -17.70 2.24
CA GLY A 7 4.75 -16.54 3.05
C GLY A 7 4.54 -16.81 4.54
N ARG A 8 5.21 -16.01 5.37
CA ARG A 8 5.16 -16.12 6.82
C ARG A 8 5.19 -14.74 7.45
N ILE A 9 4.63 -14.64 8.64
CA ILE A 9 4.72 -13.45 9.48
C ILE A 9 5.35 -13.86 10.80
N THR A 10 6.45 -13.19 11.13
CA THR A 10 7.22 -13.47 12.33
C THR A 10 7.46 -12.19 13.10
N LEU A 11 7.07 -12.18 14.37
CA LEU A 11 7.42 -11.11 15.30
C LEU A 11 8.76 -11.46 15.94
N LEU A 12 9.69 -10.51 15.87
CA LEU A 12 11.05 -10.62 16.40
C LEU A 12 11.29 -9.53 17.46
N THR A 13 12.18 -9.82 18.40
CA THR A 13 12.87 -8.78 19.18
C THR A 13 13.86 -8.02 18.30
N THR A 14 14.36 -6.87 18.77
CA THR A 14 15.40 -6.10 18.08
C THR A 14 16.73 -6.86 17.94
N GLU A 15 16.95 -7.87 18.78
CA GLU A 15 18.11 -8.78 18.71
C GLU A 15 17.85 -9.98 17.77
N GLY A 16 16.71 -10.00 17.07
CA GLY A 16 16.36 -11.06 16.11
C GLY A 16 15.82 -12.35 16.71
N LYS A 17 15.54 -12.39 18.02
CA LYS A 17 14.89 -13.56 18.65
C LYS A 17 13.42 -13.63 18.26
N VAL A 18 12.95 -14.81 17.85
CA VAL A 18 11.55 -15.04 17.52
C VAL A 18 10.69 -14.95 18.78
N VAL A 19 9.76 -14.00 18.79
CA VAL A 19 8.71 -13.87 19.80
C VAL A 19 7.50 -14.69 19.39
N ARG A 20 7.10 -14.62 18.12
CA ARG A 20 5.91 -15.30 17.61
C ARG A 20 5.98 -15.56 16.11
N LYS A 21 5.33 -16.64 15.68
CA LYS A 21 4.98 -16.90 14.28
C LYS A 21 3.45 -16.91 14.21
N PHE A 22 2.89 -16.13 13.30
CA PHE A 22 1.45 -16.15 13.06
C PHE A 22 1.11 -17.28 12.08
N PRO A 23 -0.03 -17.96 12.26
CA PRO A 23 -0.41 -19.05 11.39
C PRO A 23 -0.76 -18.53 9.99
N THR A 24 -0.51 -19.33 8.97
CA THR A 24 -1.02 -19.06 7.62
C THR A 24 -2.52 -19.41 7.54
N PRO A 25 -3.28 -18.84 6.58
CA PRO A 25 -4.66 -19.22 6.35
C PRO A 25 -4.84 -20.74 6.17
N LYS A 26 -3.90 -21.41 5.50
CA LYS A 26 -3.91 -22.86 5.29
C LYS A 26 -3.71 -23.65 6.58
N GLU A 27 -2.82 -23.20 7.47
CA GLU A 27 -2.64 -23.82 8.81
C GLU A 27 -3.90 -23.69 9.68
N LEU A 28 -4.74 -22.70 9.39
CA LEU A 28 -6.07 -22.52 9.99
C LEU A 28 -7.18 -23.30 9.26
N GLY A 29 -6.85 -24.08 8.23
CA GLY A 29 -7.82 -24.85 7.45
C GLY A 29 -8.60 -24.04 6.41
N LEU A 30 -8.15 -22.83 6.07
CA LEU A 30 -8.77 -22.00 5.03
C LEU A 30 -8.24 -22.36 3.63
N SER A 31 -9.13 -22.32 2.64
CA SER A 31 -8.83 -22.62 1.23
C SER A 31 -8.75 -21.36 0.37
N ASP A 32 -8.11 -20.30 0.88
CA ASP A 32 -8.04 -18.97 0.23
C ASP A 32 -6.97 -18.88 -0.88
N GLY A 33 -6.22 -19.96 -1.11
CA GLY A 33 -5.13 -20.01 -2.08
C GLY A 33 -3.76 -19.83 -1.43
N LYS A 34 -2.80 -19.30 -2.20
CA LYS A 34 -1.44 -19.04 -1.69
C LYS A 34 -1.47 -17.88 -0.71
N PHE A 35 -0.70 -18.00 0.36
CA PHE A 35 -0.45 -16.91 1.30
C PHE A 35 0.91 -16.28 0.99
N MET A 36 0.89 -15.06 0.48
CA MET A 36 2.05 -14.27 0.04
C MET A 36 1.84 -12.81 0.49
N PRO A 37 1.96 -12.52 1.80
CA PRO A 37 1.69 -11.21 2.36
C PRO A 37 2.67 -10.17 1.82
N CYS A 38 2.14 -8.98 1.53
CA CYS A 38 2.92 -7.83 1.08
C CYS A 38 3.28 -6.89 2.23
N ASP A 39 2.36 -6.69 3.17
CA ASP A 39 2.53 -5.69 4.23
C ASP A 39 1.63 -5.99 5.45
N ILE A 40 1.92 -5.32 6.58
CA ILE A 40 1.23 -5.46 7.85
C ILE A 40 0.99 -4.11 8.54
N ALA A 41 -0.05 -4.02 9.36
CA ALA A 41 -0.29 -2.86 10.22
C ALA A 41 -0.84 -3.29 11.59
N TRP A 42 -0.36 -2.63 12.65
CA TRP A 42 -0.92 -2.79 13.99
C TRP A 42 -2.11 -1.85 14.18
N THR A 43 -3.25 -2.40 14.62
CA THR A 43 -4.41 -1.59 14.99
C THR A 43 -4.19 -0.91 16.35
N PRO A 44 -4.92 0.18 16.65
CA PRO A 44 -4.91 0.79 17.98
C PRO A 44 -5.32 -0.18 19.10
N SER A 45 -6.10 -1.21 18.79
CA SER A 45 -6.51 -2.27 19.74
C SER A 45 -5.46 -3.38 19.92
N GLY A 46 -4.30 -3.29 19.27
CA GLY A 46 -3.22 -4.27 19.40
C GLY A 46 -3.41 -5.56 18.59
N THR A 47 -4.28 -5.53 17.58
CA THR A 47 -4.42 -6.63 16.60
C THR A 47 -3.56 -6.35 15.38
N LEU A 48 -3.18 -7.41 14.66
CA LEU A 48 -2.33 -7.34 13.48
C LEU A 48 -3.17 -7.51 12.22
N LEU A 49 -3.19 -6.49 11.36
CA LEU A 49 -3.72 -6.58 10.01
C LEU A 49 -2.62 -7.03 9.05
N VAL A 50 -2.99 -7.87 8.09
CA VAL A 50 -2.08 -8.46 7.10
C VAL A 50 -2.69 -8.33 5.73
N ALA A 51 -2.01 -7.65 4.82
CA ALA A 51 -2.42 -7.55 3.42
C ALA A 51 -1.79 -8.67 2.57
N ASP A 52 -2.60 -9.62 2.13
CA ASP A 52 -2.15 -10.78 1.34
C ASP A 52 -2.11 -10.49 -0.17
N GLY A 53 -1.42 -9.41 -0.57
CA GLY A 53 -1.52 -8.83 -1.90
C GLY A 53 -0.93 -9.65 -3.06
N TYR A 54 0.04 -10.55 -2.83
CA TYR A 54 0.52 -11.46 -3.87
C TYR A 54 -0.16 -12.84 -3.81
N GLY A 55 -1.01 -13.04 -2.82
CA GLY A 55 -1.78 -14.26 -2.58
C GLY A 55 -3.26 -14.05 -2.85
N SER A 56 -4.06 -14.19 -1.80
CA SER A 56 -5.53 -14.16 -1.85
C SER A 56 -6.13 -12.76 -2.04
N ASN A 57 -5.37 -11.68 -1.84
CA ASN A 57 -5.84 -10.28 -1.73
C ASN A 57 -6.76 -9.98 -0.54
N PHE A 58 -6.97 -10.93 0.37
CA PHE A 58 -7.67 -10.65 1.62
C PHE A 58 -6.79 -9.82 2.56
N ILE A 59 -7.46 -9.06 3.42
CA ILE A 59 -6.86 -8.56 4.65
C ILE A 59 -7.24 -9.51 5.78
N TYR A 60 -6.24 -10.06 6.46
CA TYR A 60 -6.43 -10.92 7.63
C TYR A 60 -6.15 -10.13 8.90
N GLU A 61 -7.00 -10.26 9.92
CA GLU A 61 -6.78 -9.67 11.24
C GLU A 61 -6.51 -10.77 12.27
N PHE A 62 -5.35 -10.71 12.91
CA PHE A 62 -4.94 -11.63 13.97
C PHE A 62 -4.87 -10.91 15.32
N SER A 63 -5.30 -11.60 16.37
CA SER A 63 -4.90 -11.24 17.75
C SER A 63 -3.39 -11.37 17.93
N LEU A 64 -2.85 -10.75 18.98
CA LEU A 64 -1.44 -10.89 19.35
C LEU A 64 -1.07 -12.36 19.63
N GLU A 65 -2.04 -13.19 20.03
CA GLU A 65 -1.88 -14.62 20.27
C GLU A 65 -1.87 -15.45 18.99
N GLY A 66 -2.11 -14.83 17.82
CA GLY A 66 -2.13 -15.50 16.52
C GLY A 66 -3.47 -16.15 16.16
N LYS A 67 -4.53 -15.95 16.96
CA LYS A 67 -5.90 -16.33 16.56
C LYS A 67 -6.39 -15.38 15.47
N LEU A 68 -6.87 -15.93 14.36
CA LEU A 68 -7.57 -15.18 13.33
C LEU A 68 -8.90 -14.67 13.89
N LEU A 69 -9.10 -13.35 13.84
CA LEU A 69 -10.30 -12.67 14.33
C LEU A 69 -11.31 -12.46 13.20
N LYS A 70 -10.83 -11.99 12.05
CA LYS A 70 -11.64 -11.77 10.85
C LYS A 70 -10.76 -11.72 9.60
N LYS A 71 -11.42 -11.82 8.44
CA LYS A 71 -10.84 -11.48 7.14
C LYS A 71 -11.86 -10.72 6.31
N TRP A 72 -11.40 -9.80 5.48
CA TRP A 72 -12.24 -8.94 4.65
C TRP A 72 -11.49 -8.46 3.40
N GLY A 73 -12.17 -7.76 2.50
CA GLY A 73 -11.62 -7.42 1.17
C GLY A 73 -11.53 -8.64 0.27
N GLY A 74 -10.42 -8.80 -0.46
CA GLY A 74 -10.23 -9.90 -1.40
C GLY A 74 -10.89 -9.67 -2.76
N PRO A 75 -10.94 -10.69 -3.63
CA PRO A 75 -11.46 -10.59 -4.99
C PRO A 75 -13.00 -10.66 -5.03
N THR A 76 -13.66 -9.76 -4.29
CA THR A 76 -15.12 -9.63 -4.32
C THR A 76 -15.60 -8.94 -5.61
N LYS A 77 -16.92 -8.94 -5.83
CA LYS A 77 -17.56 -8.30 -7.00
C LYS A 77 -18.02 -6.86 -6.73
N ASP A 78 -17.89 -6.39 -5.49
CA ASP A 78 -18.36 -5.08 -5.04
C ASP A 78 -17.21 -4.07 -4.92
N ALA A 79 -17.52 -2.86 -4.44
CA ALA A 79 -16.53 -1.81 -4.24
C ALA A 79 -15.46 -2.15 -3.18
N ALA A 80 -15.72 -3.12 -2.30
CA ALA A 80 -14.78 -3.56 -1.27
C ALA A 80 -13.65 -4.44 -1.84
N ASN A 81 -13.70 -4.79 -3.13
CA ASN A 81 -12.72 -5.67 -3.74
C ASN A 81 -11.31 -5.08 -3.71
N LEU A 82 -10.32 -5.96 -3.58
CA LEU A 82 -8.90 -5.63 -3.63
C LEU A 82 -8.20 -6.45 -4.71
N SER A 83 -7.26 -5.80 -5.41
CA SER A 83 -6.42 -6.43 -6.42
C SER A 83 -4.98 -5.94 -6.28
N ASN A 84 -4.12 -6.86 -5.91
CA ASN A 84 -2.78 -6.63 -5.40
C ASN A 84 -2.78 -5.64 -4.22
N ALA A 85 -3.37 -6.08 -3.10
CA ALA A 85 -3.39 -5.38 -1.80
C ALA A 85 -1.97 -5.22 -1.24
N HIS A 86 -1.21 -4.26 -1.77
CA HIS A 86 0.24 -4.27 -1.64
C HIS A 86 0.75 -3.57 -0.37
N GLY A 87 -0.01 -2.61 0.14
CA GLY A 87 0.32 -1.87 1.36
C GLY A 87 -0.86 -1.90 2.32
N ILE A 88 -0.61 -1.54 3.57
CA ILE A 88 -1.67 -1.32 4.55
C ILE A 88 -1.25 -0.27 5.55
N SER A 89 -2.06 0.77 5.71
CA SER A 89 -1.79 1.88 6.63
C SER A 89 -3.04 2.27 7.37
N ILE A 90 -2.90 2.71 8.62
CA ILE A 90 -4.04 3.15 9.43
C ILE A 90 -3.94 4.65 9.63
N ASP A 91 -4.94 5.38 9.17
CA ASP A 91 -5.14 6.78 9.52
C ASP A 91 -5.97 6.86 10.80
N THR A 92 -5.31 7.01 11.94
CA THR A 92 -5.95 7.13 13.26
C THR A 92 -6.56 8.50 13.53
N SER A 93 -6.36 9.46 12.64
CA SER A 93 -6.76 10.85 12.83
C SER A 93 -7.81 11.33 11.83
N ASP A 94 -8.41 10.41 11.05
CA ASP A 94 -9.50 10.76 10.13
C ASP A 94 -10.72 11.23 10.95
N PRO A 95 -11.38 12.34 10.58
CA PRO A 95 -12.52 12.87 11.32
C PRO A 95 -13.72 11.92 11.36
N ARG A 96 -13.78 10.90 10.49
CA ARG A 96 -14.81 9.85 10.49
C ARG A 96 -14.50 8.71 11.47
N GLY A 97 -13.39 8.78 12.19
CA GLY A 97 -12.82 7.68 12.98
C GLY A 97 -11.70 6.96 12.24
N ALA A 98 -10.92 6.14 12.94
CA ALA A 98 -9.74 5.49 12.36
C ALA A 98 -10.09 4.62 11.13
N LEU A 99 -9.38 4.84 10.02
CA LEU A 99 -9.56 4.11 8.76
C LEU A 99 -8.31 3.34 8.36
N VAL A 100 -8.51 2.15 7.83
CA VAL A 100 -7.50 1.31 7.18
C VAL A 100 -7.48 1.64 5.69
N TRP A 101 -6.36 2.11 5.19
CA TRP A 101 -6.15 2.38 3.77
C TRP A 101 -5.29 1.29 3.14
N VAL A 102 -5.78 0.75 2.02
CA VAL A 102 -5.15 -0.33 1.28
C VAL A 102 -5.03 0.09 -0.19
N PRO A 103 -3.82 0.12 -0.78
CA PRO A 103 -3.62 0.26 -2.21
C PRO A 103 -4.14 -1.00 -2.91
N SER A 104 -5.21 -0.84 -3.69
CA SER A 104 -5.60 -1.83 -4.70
C SER A 104 -4.77 -1.56 -5.94
N ARG A 105 -3.50 -1.95 -5.88
CA ARG A 105 -2.45 -1.49 -6.80
C ARG A 105 -2.81 -1.73 -8.26
N SER A 106 -3.33 -2.92 -8.59
CA SER A 106 -3.68 -3.29 -9.96
C SER A 106 -4.89 -2.54 -10.50
N GLN A 107 -5.78 -2.08 -9.61
CA GLN A 107 -6.89 -1.20 -9.95
C GLN A 107 -6.48 0.28 -10.02
N ASN A 108 -5.23 0.62 -9.66
CA ASN A 108 -4.74 1.99 -9.54
C ASN A 108 -5.63 2.84 -8.60
N GLN A 109 -5.96 2.26 -7.45
CA GLN A 109 -6.86 2.86 -6.45
C GLN A 109 -6.28 2.73 -5.04
N LEU A 110 -6.59 3.70 -4.18
CA LEU A 110 -6.46 3.57 -2.73
C LEU A 110 -7.86 3.39 -2.15
N LYS A 111 -8.06 2.35 -1.35
CA LYS A 111 -9.37 2.04 -0.77
C LYS A 111 -9.32 2.17 0.74
N ALA A 112 -10.31 2.84 1.30
CA ALA A 112 -10.47 3.00 2.74
C ALA A 112 -11.50 2.01 3.27
N PHE A 113 -11.18 1.46 4.43
CA PHE A 113 -12.04 0.58 5.20
C PHE A 113 -12.09 1.05 6.65
N THR A 114 -13.17 0.78 7.35
CA THR A 114 -13.20 0.87 8.80
C THR A 114 -12.30 -0.20 9.44
N LEU A 115 -11.98 -0.06 10.73
CA LEU A 115 -11.24 -1.10 11.48
C LEU A 115 -11.98 -2.46 11.54
N ASP A 116 -13.30 -2.48 11.35
CA ASP A 116 -14.09 -3.73 11.22
C ASP A 116 -14.18 -4.26 9.79
N GLY A 117 -13.47 -3.65 8.83
CA GLY A 117 -13.32 -4.16 7.47
C GLY A 117 -14.43 -3.79 6.50
N LYS A 118 -15.25 -2.79 6.83
CA LYS A 118 -16.30 -2.28 5.94
C LYS A 118 -15.70 -1.24 5.00
N TYR A 119 -15.98 -1.35 3.72
CA TYR A 119 -15.56 -0.36 2.72
C TYR A 119 -16.19 1.01 3.00
N VAL A 120 -15.38 2.06 2.87
CA VAL A 120 -15.77 3.46 3.14
C VAL A 120 -15.58 4.35 1.92
N ASP A 121 -14.45 4.20 1.21
CA ASP A 121 -14.01 5.22 0.26
C ASP A 121 -13.03 4.69 -0.78
N THR A 122 -12.90 5.41 -1.88
CA THR A 122 -11.88 5.17 -2.92
C THR A 122 -11.28 6.48 -3.41
N ILE A 123 -9.95 6.49 -3.57
CA ILE A 123 -9.21 7.50 -4.32
C ILE A 123 -8.68 6.85 -5.60
N ASP A 124 -9.14 7.34 -6.75
CA ASP A 124 -8.65 6.91 -8.06
C ASP A 124 -7.29 7.57 -8.37
N LEU A 125 -6.30 6.76 -8.75
CA LEU A 125 -4.96 7.17 -9.14
C LEU A 125 -4.64 6.67 -10.56
N PRO A 126 -5.42 7.06 -11.59
CA PRO A 126 -5.34 6.44 -12.92
C PRO A 126 -3.91 6.46 -13.46
N GLY A 127 -3.44 5.29 -13.89
CA GLY A 127 -2.08 5.13 -14.42
C GLY A 127 -1.02 4.86 -13.35
N ALA A 128 -1.28 5.10 -12.06
CA ALA A 128 -0.31 4.89 -10.98
C ALA A 128 -0.56 3.58 -10.20
N PHE A 129 0.41 2.66 -10.25
CA PHE A 129 0.42 1.45 -9.44
C PHE A 129 1.01 1.74 -8.06
N ALA A 130 0.19 2.36 -7.20
CA ALA A 130 0.58 2.76 -5.85
C ALA A 130 1.02 1.58 -4.96
N GLY A 131 2.05 1.82 -4.14
CA GLY A 131 2.50 0.97 -3.05
C GLY A 131 2.02 1.51 -1.70
N GLN A 132 2.85 1.33 -0.67
CA GLN A 132 2.50 1.70 0.69
C GLN A 132 2.22 3.21 0.85
N LEU A 133 1.34 3.52 1.80
CA LEU A 133 0.92 4.88 2.13
C LEU A 133 1.62 5.38 3.39
N CYS A 134 1.91 6.68 3.44
CA CYS A 134 2.37 7.35 4.64
C CYS A 134 1.52 8.59 4.90
N PHE A 135 0.91 8.67 6.09
CA PHE A 135 0.16 9.85 6.54
C PHE A 135 1.07 10.75 7.37
N ARG A 136 1.20 12.03 7.00
CA ARG A 136 1.92 13.05 7.79
C ARG A 136 1.21 14.39 7.67
N GLY A 137 0.81 14.94 8.81
CA GLY A 137 0.08 16.20 8.87
C GLY A 137 -1.18 16.17 8.00
N ASP A 138 -1.24 17.13 7.08
CA ASP A 138 -2.32 17.33 6.12
C ASP A 138 -2.13 16.55 4.81
N LYS A 139 -1.15 15.64 4.72
CA LYS A 139 -0.80 14.95 3.46
C LYS A 139 -0.78 13.44 3.57
N ILE A 140 -0.97 12.81 2.41
CA ILE A 140 -0.78 11.39 2.16
C ILE A 140 0.32 11.25 1.12
N TYR A 141 1.27 10.36 1.35
CA TYR A 141 2.37 10.07 0.45
C TYR A 141 2.26 8.62 -0.01
N THR A 142 2.49 8.36 -1.29
CA THR A 142 2.62 6.97 -1.78
C THR A 142 3.70 6.85 -2.83
N ALA A 143 4.46 5.77 -2.75
CA ALA A 143 5.35 5.36 -3.82
C ALA A 143 4.52 4.76 -4.97
N VAL A 144 5.00 4.89 -6.20
CA VAL A 144 4.37 4.32 -7.41
C VAL A 144 5.37 3.39 -8.10
N CYS A 145 5.02 2.10 -8.13
CA CYS A 145 5.92 1.04 -8.61
C CYS A 145 5.94 0.95 -10.13
N TRP A 146 4.82 1.25 -10.78
CA TRP A 146 4.73 1.35 -12.23
C TRP A 146 3.79 2.47 -12.62
N SER A 147 4.02 3.07 -13.79
CA SER A 147 3.04 3.87 -14.51
C SER A 147 2.49 3.16 -15.75
N LYS A 148 1.37 3.64 -16.25
CA LYS A 148 0.92 3.41 -17.64
C LYS A 148 1.38 4.56 -18.53
N ASP A 149 1.60 4.27 -19.82
CA ASP A 149 1.69 5.30 -20.85
C ASP A 149 0.30 5.85 -21.21
N ALA A 150 0.26 6.84 -22.10
CA ALA A 150 -0.97 7.48 -22.57
C ALA A 150 -1.96 6.50 -23.25
N LYS A 151 -1.51 5.31 -23.67
CA LYS A 151 -2.35 4.25 -24.27
C LYS A 151 -2.79 3.21 -23.24
N GLY A 152 -2.48 3.41 -21.96
CA GLY A 152 -2.81 2.50 -20.88
C GLY A 152 -1.87 1.30 -20.73
N LYS A 153 -0.78 1.22 -21.51
CA LYS A 153 0.20 0.13 -21.40
C LYS A 153 1.09 0.37 -20.19
N ARG A 154 1.21 -0.63 -19.31
CA ARG A 154 2.15 -0.59 -18.18
C ARG A 154 3.59 -0.52 -18.69
N LEU A 155 4.36 0.44 -18.19
CA LEU A 155 5.77 0.63 -18.50
C LEU A 155 6.64 -0.29 -17.64
N ALA A 156 7.62 -0.95 -18.26
CA ALA A 156 8.43 -1.99 -17.62
C ALA A 156 9.42 -1.44 -16.57
N GLN A 157 9.97 -0.25 -16.79
CA GLN A 157 10.96 0.40 -15.92
C GLN A 157 10.48 1.82 -15.66
N SER A 158 9.52 1.95 -14.75
CA SER A 158 8.97 3.25 -14.37
C SER A 158 8.80 3.34 -12.87
N GLY A 159 8.64 4.56 -12.37
CA GLY A 159 8.37 4.79 -10.96
C GLY A 159 8.38 6.28 -10.64
N PHE A 160 7.61 6.65 -9.64
CA PHE A 160 7.56 8.01 -9.11
C PHE A 160 6.90 7.97 -7.73
N LEU A 161 6.58 9.12 -7.17
CA LEU A 161 5.79 9.18 -5.94
C LEU A 161 4.69 10.21 -6.09
N LEU A 162 3.67 10.09 -5.24
CA LEU A 162 2.56 11.02 -5.17
C LEU A 162 2.48 11.65 -3.78
N VAL A 163 2.15 12.93 -3.77
CA VAL A 163 1.77 13.68 -2.58
C VAL A 163 0.33 14.13 -2.77
N LEU A 164 -0.55 13.72 -1.86
CA LEU A 164 -1.96 14.06 -1.87
C LEU A 164 -2.27 14.96 -0.67
N ASP A 165 -3.23 15.85 -0.87
CA ASP A 165 -3.91 16.55 0.20
C ASP A 165 -4.87 15.57 0.91
N ARG A 166 -4.80 15.51 2.23
CA ARG A 166 -5.55 14.54 3.01
C ARG A 166 -7.04 14.89 3.13
N ALA A 167 -7.36 16.19 3.21
CA ALA A 167 -8.73 16.65 3.37
C ALA A 167 -9.54 16.50 2.07
N THR A 168 -8.97 16.95 0.96
CA THR A 168 -9.60 16.97 -0.37
C THR A 168 -9.32 15.70 -1.18
N LYS A 169 -8.34 14.89 -0.76
CA LYS A 169 -7.88 13.66 -1.44
C LYS A 169 -7.31 13.91 -2.84
N LYS A 170 -7.01 15.16 -3.19
CA LYS A 170 -6.42 15.53 -4.47
C LYS A 170 -4.91 15.29 -4.46
N VAL A 171 -4.38 14.76 -5.56
CA VAL A 171 -2.95 14.70 -5.82
C VAL A 171 -2.45 16.13 -6.04
N LEU A 172 -1.57 16.58 -5.16
CA LEU A 172 -0.94 17.90 -5.19
C LEU A 172 0.34 17.89 -6.03
N SER A 173 1.11 16.80 -5.96
CA SER A 173 2.40 16.70 -6.62
C SER A 173 2.73 15.26 -6.98
N ALA A 174 3.50 15.10 -8.05
CA ALA A 174 3.98 13.81 -8.54
C ALA A 174 5.46 13.87 -8.93
N PRO A 175 6.42 13.97 -7.97
CA PRO A 175 7.85 14.02 -8.30
C PRO A 175 8.30 12.81 -9.14
N GLY A 176 8.87 13.08 -10.33
CA GLY A 176 9.21 12.08 -11.36
C GLY A 176 8.06 11.68 -12.29
N GLY A 177 6.82 12.02 -11.92
CA GLY A 177 5.60 11.82 -12.69
C GLY A 177 5.14 13.06 -13.46
N SER A 178 4.03 12.92 -14.17
CA SER A 178 3.32 14.02 -14.83
C SER A 178 2.65 14.91 -13.80
N GLU A 179 2.62 16.22 -14.07
CA GLU A 179 1.86 17.17 -13.27
C GLU A 179 0.40 16.72 -13.12
N PRO A 180 -0.15 16.67 -11.89
CA PRO A 180 -1.54 16.27 -11.67
C PRO A 180 -2.50 17.25 -12.36
N LYS A 181 -3.39 16.74 -13.21
CA LYS A 181 -4.43 17.53 -13.89
C LYS A 181 -5.80 17.01 -13.53
N TYR A 182 -6.75 17.92 -13.35
CA TYR A 182 -8.13 17.60 -13.03
C TYR A 182 -9.05 18.18 -14.10
N VAL A 183 -9.93 17.34 -14.65
CA VAL A 183 -11.02 17.75 -15.57
C VAL A 183 -12.32 17.32 -14.91
N ASP A 184 -13.26 18.26 -14.73
CA ASP A 184 -14.53 18.04 -14.02
C ASP A 184 -14.35 17.38 -12.64
N GLY A 185 -13.30 17.80 -11.92
CA GLY A 185 -12.97 17.27 -10.59
C GLY A 185 -12.34 15.87 -10.59
N LYS A 186 -12.12 15.24 -11.74
CA LYS A 186 -11.49 13.91 -11.87
C LYS A 186 -10.02 14.01 -12.25
N LEU A 187 -9.17 13.30 -11.52
CA LEU A 187 -7.75 13.18 -11.82
C LEU A 187 -7.55 12.53 -13.19
N GLN A 188 -6.73 13.15 -14.03
CA GLN A 188 -6.34 12.59 -15.32
C GLN A 188 -5.19 11.59 -15.15
N PRO A 189 -5.01 10.63 -16.09
CA PRO A 189 -3.98 9.61 -15.99
C PRO A 189 -2.58 10.18 -15.74
N LEU A 190 -1.88 9.57 -14.78
CA LEU A 190 -0.51 9.88 -14.41
C LEU A 190 0.46 8.91 -15.09
N SER A 191 1.59 9.44 -15.54
CA SER A 191 2.71 8.66 -16.08
C SER A 191 4.02 9.18 -15.52
N GLN A 192 5.05 8.33 -15.45
CA GLN A 192 6.41 8.83 -15.31
C GLN A 192 6.73 9.76 -16.49
N THR A 193 7.38 10.89 -16.20
CA THR A 193 7.87 11.85 -17.20
C THR A 193 9.38 12.03 -17.15
N GLN A 194 9.98 11.77 -15.98
CA GLN A 194 11.42 11.83 -15.78
C GLN A 194 11.89 10.48 -15.21
N PRO A 195 12.92 9.83 -15.80
CA PRO A 195 13.40 8.52 -15.37
C PRO A 195 14.30 8.61 -14.11
N VAL A 196 13.87 9.40 -13.11
CA VAL A 196 14.59 9.58 -11.83
C VAL A 196 14.49 8.29 -11.00
N PHE A 197 13.29 7.71 -10.96
CA PHE A 197 12.99 6.54 -10.17
C PHE A 197 12.67 5.31 -11.03
N LYS A 198 12.95 4.13 -10.49
CA LYS A 198 12.60 2.82 -11.04
C LYS A 198 11.89 2.07 -9.93
N HIS A 199 10.64 1.71 -10.17
CA HIS A 199 9.85 0.90 -9.25
C HIS A 199 9.79 1.45 -7.84
N GLY A 200 9.34 2.71 -7.67
CA GLY A 200 9.08 3.28 -6.35
C GLY A 200 8.16 2.35 -5.57
N HIS A 201 8.67 1.70 -4.54
CA HIS A 201 8.03 0.53 -3.94
C HIS A 201 7.41 0.85 -2.59
N ASP A 202 8.14 1.62 -1.77
CA ASP A 202 7.77 2.03 -0.43
C ASP A 202 8.39 3.40 -0.12
N LEU A 203 7.84 4.12 0.85
CA LEU A 203 8.41 5.38 1.31
C LEU A 203 8.22 5.62 2.81
N TYR A 204 9.08 6.48 3.34
CA TYR A 204 8.94 7.03 4.68
C TYR A 204 9.07 8.55 4.61
N VAL A 205 8.27 9.25 5.42
CA VAL A 205 8.35 10.71 5.57
C VAL A 205 8.66 11.04 7.02
N ASP A 206 9.76 11.76 7.23
CA ASP A 206 10.22 12.15 8.56
C ASP A 206 9.54 13.42 9.09
N ALA A 207 9.93 13.84 10.29
CA ALA A 207 9.36 15.02 10.95
C ALA A 207 9.78 16.35 10.30
N ALA A 208 10.86 16.38 9.51
CA ALA A 208 11.27 17.56 8.75
C ALA A 208 10.52 17.67 7.41
N GLY A 209 9.82 16.61 7.01
CA GLY A 209 9.13 16.50 5.73
C GLY A 209 10.03 15.96 4.61
N ASP A 210 11.21 15.45 4.93
CA ASP A 210 12.05 14.74 3.97
C ASP A 210 11.41 13.39 3.61
N ILE A 211 11.46 13.03 2.34
CA ILE A 211 10.89 11.79 1.81
C ILE A 211 12.03 10.82 1.48
N TYR A 212 11.94 9.61 2.01
CA TYR A 212 12.86 8.51 1.75
C TYR A 212 12.12 7.48 0.90
N LEU A 213 12.46 7.39 -0.39
CA LEU A 213 11.82 6.48 -1.34
C LEU A 213 12.68 5.24 -1.56
N GLY A 214 12.14 4.08 -1.22
CA GLY A 214 12.70 2.77 -1.54
C GLY A 214 12.25 2.28 -2.91
N GLU A 215 13.17 1.67 -3.65
CA GLU A 215 12.94 1.19 -5.00
C GLU A 215 13.13 -0.33 -5.09
N TRP A 216 12.25 -1.00 -5.82
CA TRP A 216 12.42 -2.42 -6.12
C TRP A 216 13.26 -2.60 -7.38
N ASN A 217 14.13 -3.62 -7.41
CA ASN A 217 15.02 -3.85 -8.55
C ASN A 217 15.81 -2.58 -8.96
N ALA A 218 16.30 -1.85 -7.95
CA ALA A 218 16.84 -0.50 -8.08
C ALA A 218 18.27 -0.43 -8.64
N ASP A 219 18.77 -1.47 -9.29
CA ASP A 219 20.17 -1.56 -9.77
C ASP A 219 21.21 -1.26 -8.67
N ARG A 220 21.00 -1.81 -7.47
CA ARG A 220 21.85 -1.61 -6.27
C ARG A 220 21.91 -0.15 -5.77
N ARG A 221 20.92 0.68 -6.08
CA ARG A 221 20.81 2.03 -5.50
C ARG A 221 20.24 1.99 -4.09
N TYR A 222 20.78 2.87 -3.24
CA TYR A 222 20.19 3.18 -1.93
C TYR A 222 18.86 3.94 -2.09
N PRO A 223 18.01 3.95 -1.06
CA PRO A 223 16.81 4.79 -1.06
C PRO A 223 17.13 6.24 -1.41
N ALA A 224 16.31 6.85 -2.26
CA ALA A 224 16.46 8.25 -2.62
C ALA A 224 15.91 9.13 -1.50
N LYS A 225 16.66 10.17 -1.13
CA LYS A 225 16.19 11.23 -0.23
C LYS A 225 15.73 12.43 -1.07
N LEU A 226 14.50 12.86 -0.88
CA LEU A 226 13.98 14.11 -1.42
C LEU A 226 13.79 15.09 -0.27
N THR A 227 14.39 16.26 -0.41
CA THR A 227 14.24 17.37 0.53
C THR A 227 13.41 18.46 -0.10
N LEU A 228 12.54 19.06 0.71
CA LEU A 228 11.76 20.21 0.28
C LEU A 228 12.71 21.39 0.04
N VAL A 229 12.77 21.87 -1.20
CA VAL A 229 13.47 23.12 -1.52
C VAL A 229 12.57 24.27 -1.09
N LYS A 230 13.05 25.06 -0.14
CA LYS A 230 12.37 26.26 0.37
C LYS A 230 12.64 27.47 -0.51
#